data_AF-A0A354FC69-F1
#
_entry.id   AF-A0A354FC69-F1
#
_cell.length_a   1.000
_cell.length_b   1.000
_cell.length_c   1.000
_cell.angle_alpha   90.00
_cell.angle_beta   90.00
_cell.angle_gamma   90.00
#
_symmetry.space_group_name_H-M   'P 1'
#
loop_
_entity.id
_entity.type
_entity.pdbx_description
1 polymer ?
#
loop_
_entity_poly.entity_id
_entity_poly.type
_entity_poly.pdbx_seq_one_letter_code
_entity_poly.pdbx_strand_id
1 'polypeptide(L)'
;INSVIYFVVIIFFTYFYTAIVFNPMDVADNLKKYGGFVPGLRPGRSTGEYIARVSSRLTLAGAVFLALIAILPNFMIAVTGISTLYFGGTALLIVVGVALDTMKQFESYLLMRHYEGFMK
;
A
#
# COMPACT_ATOMS: atom_id res chain seq x y z
N ILE A 1 -23.30 14.55 5.26
CA ILE A 1 -22.17 15.32 5.86
C ILE A 1 -21.09 14.38 6.44
N ASN A 2 -21.45 13.43 7.31
CA ASN A 2 -20.48 12.56 8.00
C ASN A 2 -19.56 11.77 7.05
N SER A 3 -20.10 11.18 5.97
CA SER A 3 -19.30 10.41 5.02
C SER A 3 -18.29 11.25 4.22
N VAL A 4 -18.59 12.54 3.99
CA VAL A 4 -17.69 13.46 3.26
C VAL A 4 -16.55 13.92 4.16
N ILE A 5 -16.84 14.23 5.42
CA ILE A 5 -15.79 14.55 6.41
C ILE A 5 -14.88 13.34 6.60
N TYR A 6 -15.45 12.14 6.73
CA TYR A 6 -14.69 10.90 6.85
C TYR A 6 -13.78 10.65 5.64
N PHE A 7 -14.30 10.86 4.41
CA PHE A 7 -13.52 10.77 3.17
C PHE A 7 -12.29 11.70 3.17
N VAL A 8 -12.50 12.97 3.50
CA VAL A 8 -11.44 13.99 3.50
C VAL A 8 -10.37 13.67 4.56
N VAL A 9 -10.81 13.24 5.75
CA VAL A 9 -9.90 12.83 6.84
C VAL A 9 -9.05 11.63 6.41
N ILE A 10 -9.63 10.62 5.73
CA ILE A 10 -8.87 9.47 5.23
C ILE A 10 -7.79 9.90 4.23
N ILE A 11 -8.12 10.77 3.27
CA ILE A 11 -7.15 11.25 2.29
C ILE A 11 -6.02 12.01 2.99
N PHE A 12 -6.36 12.91 3.92
CA PHE A 12 -5.37 13.68 4.69
C PHE A 12 -4.42 12.75 5.46
N PHE A 13 -4.95 11.80 6.23
CA PHE A 13 -4.13 10.88 7.00
C PHE A 13 -3.31 9.93 6.14
N THR A 14 -3.81 9.53 4.96
CA THR A 14 -3.06 8.67 4.03
C THR A 14 -1.82 9.39 3.51
N TYR A 15 -1.94 10.67 3.15
CA TYR A 15 -0.81 11.51 2.75
C TYR A 15 0.16 11.75 3.90
N PHE A 16 -0.37 12.10 5.07
CA PHE A 16 0.44 12.37 6.26
C PHE A 16 1.26 11.15 6.70
N TYR A 17 0.60 9.98 6.79
CA TYR A 17 1.26 8.73 7.14
C TYR A 17 2.33 8.34 6.13
N THR A 18 2.03 8.46 4.83
CA THR A 18 2.99 8.13 3.77
C THR A 18 4.22 9.05 3.83
N ALA A 19 4.02 10.35 4.07
CA ALA A 19 5.12 11.31 4.15
C ALA A 19 6.05 11.07 5.36
N ILE A 20 5.54 10.54 6.47
CA ILE A 20 6.34 10.23 7.67
C ILE A 20 7.12 8.92 7.49
N VAL A 21 6.46 7.88 6.95
CA VAL A 21 7.05 6.54 6.87
C VAL A 21 7.98 6.41 5.66
N PHE A 22 7.68 7.09 4.56
CA PHE A 22 8.40 6.95 3.31
C PHE A 22 9.22 8.21 3.01
N ASN A 23 10.53 8.16 3.27
CA ASN A 23 11.46 9.22 2.88
C ASN A 23 12.13 8.88 1.53
N PRO A 24 11.78 9.57 0.43
CA PRO A 24 12.35 9.29 -0.90
C PRO A 24 13.85 9.52 -1.00
N MET A 25 14.40 10.44 -0.19
CA MET A 25 15.82 10.76 -0.20
C MET A 25 16.64 9.64 0.44
N ASP A 26 16.17 9.09 1.55
CA ASP A 26 16.84 7.97 2.22
C ASP A 26 16.84 6.72 1.32
N VAL A 27 15.75 6.47 0.59
CA VAL A 27 15.66 5.37 -0.39
C VAL A 27 16.66 5.57 -1.52
N ALA A 28 16.80 6.79 -2.04
CA ALA A 28 17.76 7.10 -3.09
C ALA A 28 19.23 6.99 -2.61
N ASP A 29 19.52 7.39 -1.37
CA ASP A 29 20.84 7.24 -0.77
C ASP A 29 21.19 5.79 -0.47
N ASN A 30 20.22 5.00 0.00
CA ASN A 30 20.39 3.56 0.16
C ASN A 30 20.68 2.90 -1.19
N LEU A 31 19.91 3.25 -2.24
CA LEU A 31 20.14 2.71 -3.58
C LEU A 31 21.57 3.00 -4.06
N LYS A 32 22.05 4.24 -3.85
CA LYS A 32 23.43 4.62 -4.17
C LYS A 32 24.47 3.84 -3.35
N LYS A 33 24.23 3.64 -2.03
CA LYS A 33 25.14 2.90 -1.14
C LYS A 33 25.27 1.42 -1.54
N TYR A 34 24.18 0.80 -2.00
CA TYR A 34 24.18 -0.59 -2.46
C TYR A 34 24.60 -0.75 -3.94
N GLY A 35 25.12 0.31 -4.58
CA GLY A 35 25.57 0.29 -5.97
C GLY A 35 24.44 0.25 -7.01
N GLY A 36 23.19 0.41 -6.59
CA GLY A 36 22.02 0.48 -7.46
C GLY A 36 21.83 1.88 -8.05
N PHE A 37 21.16 1.94 -9.21
CA PHE A 37 20.73 3.20 -9.81
C PHE A 37 19.46 3.01 -10.62
N VAL A 38 18.66 4.08 -10.72
CA VAL A 38 17.49 4.09 -11.60
C VAL A 38 17.97 4.41 -13.02
N PRO A 39 17.68 3.56 -14.03
CA PRO A 39 18.10 3.81 -15.41
C PRO A 39 17.65 5.21 -15.88
N GLY A 40 18.59 5.96 -16.47
CA GLY A 40 18.33 7.31 -16.99
C GLY A 40 18.41 8.47 -15.98
N LEU A 41 18.65 8.19 -14.69
CA LEU A 41 18.78 9.22 -13.65
C LEU A 41 20.12 9.12 -12.92
N ARG A 42 20.73 10.26 -12.61
CA ARG A 42 21.99 10.29 -11.85
C ARG A 42 21.70 9.86 -10.38
N PRO A 43 22.51 8.97 -9.78
CA PRO A 43 22.31 8.53 -8.40
C PRO A 43 22.39 9.69 -7.39
N GLY A 44 21.47 9.73 -6.42
CA GLY A 44 21.38 10.77 -5.39
C GLY A 44 20.10 11.60 -5.52
N ARG A 45 20.22 12.93 -5.46
CA ARG A 45 19.07 13.87 -5.45
C ARG A 45 18.09 13.68 -6.61
N SER A 46 18.58 13.49 -7.84
CA SER A 46 17.70 13.26 -9.00
C SER A 46 16.87 11.98 -8.88
N THR A 47 17.45 10.91 -8.32
CA THR A 47 16.71 9.67 -8.03
C THR A 47 15.66 9.89 -6.93
N GLY A 48 16.00 10.63 -5.87
CA GLY A 48 15.08 10.97 -4.78
C GLY A 48 13.88 11.79 -5.25
N GLU A 49 14.11 12.81 -6.08
CA GLU A 49 13.03 13.62 -6.68
C GLU A 49 12.12 12.80 -7.59
N TYR A 50 12.70 11.87 -8.36
CA TYR A 50 11.93 10.94 -9.18
C TYR A 50 11.03 10.04 -8.32
N ILE A 51 11.61 9.41 -7.28
CA ILE A 51 10.87 8.56 -6.34
C ILE A 51 9.78 9.36 -5.63
N ALA A 52 10.05 10.59 -5.21
CA ALA A 52 9.07 11.47 -4.58
C ALA A 52 7.89 11.76 -5.51
N ARG A 53 8.15 12.05 -6.79
CA ARG A 53 7.10 12.32 -7.78
C ARG A 53 6.24 11.09 -8.04
N VAL A 54 6.84 9.91 -8.15
CA VAL A 54 6.13 8.64 -8.34
C VAL A 54 5.32 8.30 -7.10
N SER A 55 5.93 8.37 -5.92
CA SER A 55 5.29 8.12 -4.63
C SER A 55 4.06 9.01 -4.46
N SER A 56 4.17 10.31 -4.69
CA SER A 56 3.04 11.24 -4.57
C SER A 56 1.85 10.91 -5.49
N ARG A 57 2.08 10.39 -6.70
CA ARG A 57 1.01 9.96 -7.62
C ARG A 57 0.39 8.64 -7.18
N LEU A 58 1.21 7.73 -6.68
CA LEU A 58 0.76 6.45 -6.16
C LEU A 58 -0.09 6.64 -4.90
N THR A 59 0.34 7.51 -3.98
CA THR A 59 -0.42 7.88 -2.79
C THR A 59 -1.77 8.49 -3.13
N LEU A 60 -1.87 9.28 -4.21
CA LEU A 60 -3.16 9.83 -4.66
C LEU A 60 -4.15 8.72 -5.02
N ALA A 61 -3.71 7.75 -5.83
CA ALA A 61 -4.53 6.60 -6.21
C ALA A 61 -4.89 5.73 -4.98
N GLY A 62 -3.93 5.47 -4.10
CA GLY A 62 -4.12 4.67 -2.89
C GLY A 62 -5.07 5.34 -1.88
N ALA A 63 -4.96 6.65 -1.69
CA ALA A 63 -5.83 7.41 -0.80
C ALA A 63 -7.29 7.40 -1.26
N VAL A 64 -7.52 7.58 -2.57
CA VAL A 64 -8.86 7.50 -3.16
C VAL A 64 -9.43 6.09 -3.01
N PHE A 65 -8.63 5.06 -3.28
CA PHE A 65 -9.05 3.66 -3.14
C PHE A 65 -9.42 3.31 -1.69
N LEU A 66 -8.59 3.68 -0.71
CA LEU A 66 -8.86 3.47 0.71
C LEU A 66 -10.13 4.19 1.16
N ALA A 67 -10.30 5.44 0.73
CA ALA A 67 -11.47 6.24 1.09
C ALA A 67 -12.77 5.67 0.49
N LEU A 68 -12.72 5.11 -0.73
CA LEU A 68 -13.86 4.42 -1.34
C LEU A 68 -14.25 3.15 -0.56
N ILE A 69 -13.28 2.31 -0.22
CA ILE A 69 -13.55 1.06 0.53
C ILE A 69 -14.11 1.36 1.93
N ALA A 70 -13.65 2.44 2.57
CA ALA A 70 -14.13 2.82 3.89
C ALA A 70 -15.60 3.30 3.87
N ILE A 71 -16.08 3.85 2.74
CA ILE A 71 -17.47 4.32 2.58
C ILE A 71 -18.41 3.21 2.10
N LEU A 72 -17.88 2.23 1.37
CA LEU A 72 -18.63 1.09 0.83
C LEU A 72 -19.54 0.37 1.86
N PRO A 73 -19.11 0.03 3.09
CA PRO A 73 -19.99 -0.60 4.09
C PRO A 73 -21.14 0.33 4.53
N ASN A 74 -20.88 1.63 4.70
CA ASN A 74 -21.91 2.60 5.07
C ASN A 74 -23.00 2.69 3.98
N PHE A 75 -22.61 2.60 2.71
CA PHE A 75 -23.55 2.59 1.59
C PHE A 75 -24.35 1.29 1.52
N MET A 76 -23.71 0.14 1.75
CA MET A 76 -24.37 -1.18 1.76
C MET A 76 -25.43 -1.29 2.86
N ILE A 77 -25.15 -0.78 4.06
CA ILE A 77 -26.11 -0.76 5.18
C ILE A 77 -27.33 0.11 4.83
N ALA A 78 -27.12 1.25 4.17
CA ALA A 78 -28.20 2.15 3.76
C ALA A 78 -29.16 1.52 2.73
N VAL A 79 -28.68 0.63 1.87
CA VAL A 79 -29.50 -0.02 0.83
C VAL A 79 -30.17 -1.31 1.34
N THR A 80 -29.47 -2.10 2.16
CA THR A 80 -29.94 -3.45 2.55
C THR A 80 -30.70 -3.47 3.88
N GLY A 81 -30.61 -2.43 4.71
CA GLY A 81 -31.33 -2.34 5.99
C GLY A 81 -30.85 -3.34 7.07
N ILE A 82 -29.85 -4.17 6.77
CA ILE A 82 -29.29 -5.16 7.69
C ILE A 82 -28.19 -4.49 8.51
N SER A 83 -28.53 -4.10 9.74
CA SER A 83 -27.64 -3.44 10.70
C SER A 83 -26.60 -4.38 11.33
N THR A 84 -26.68 -5.69 11.07
CA THR A 84 -25.75 -6.72 11.57
C THR A 84 -24.52 -6.93 10.68
N LEU A 85 -24.35 -6.15 9.60
CA LEU A 85 -23.14 -6.17 8.77
C LEU A 85 -21.98 -5.45 9.48
N TYR A 86 -21.58 -5.96 10.65
CA TYR A 86 -20.39 -5.56 11.41
C TYR A 86 -19.07 -5.99 10.74
N PHE A 87 -19.15 -6.66 9.58
CA PHE A 87 -18.02 -6.83 8.66
C PHE A 87 -17.70 -5.48 8.01
N GLY A 88 -17.06 -4.61 8.79
CA GLY A 88 -16.64 -3.27 8.34
C GLY A 88 -15.55 -3.31 7.28
N GLY A 89 -15.46 -2.25 6.47
CA GLY A 89 -14.50 -2.14 5.36
C GLY A 89 -13.04 -2.35 5.78
N THR A 90 -12.67 -1.91 6.99
CA THR A 90 -11.33 -2.14 7.56
C THR A 90 -11.08 -3.61 7.88
N ALA A 91 -12.06 -4.32 8.44
CA ALA A 91 -11.93 -5.75 8.72
C ALA A 91 -11.75 -6.56 7.43
N LEU A 92 -12.49 -6.21 6.38
CA LEU A 92 -12.36 -6.84 5.06
C LEU A 92 -10.97 -6.58 4.44
N LEU A 93 -10.46 -5.34 4.52
CA LEU A 93 -9.10 -5.01 4.08
C LEU A 93 -8.03 -5.82 4.82
N ILE A 94 -8.16 -5.94 6.14
CA ILE A 94 -7.21 -6.70 6.97
C ILE A 94 -7.27 -8.19 6.63
N VAL A 95 -8.48 -8.78 6.53
CA VAL A 95 -8.64 -10.21 6.23
C VAL A 95 -8.03 -10.55 4.87
N VAL A 96 -8.34 -9.78 3.82
CA VAL A 96 -7.78 -10.01 2.49
C VAL A 96 -6.27 -9.77 2.50
N GLY A 97 -5.79 -8.72 3.16
CA GLY A 97 -4.36 -8.40 3.28
C GLY A 97 -3.56 -9.52 3.95
N VAL A 98 -4.02 -10.00 5.11
CA VAL A 98 -3.38 -11.09 5.86
C VAL A 98 -3.48 -12.42 5.10
N ALA A 99 -4.62 -12.72 4.46
CA ALA A 99 -4.75 -13.93 3.65
C ALA A 99 -3.75 -13.96 2.50
N LEU A 100 -3.60 -12.84 1.77
CA LEU A 100 -2.61 -12.72 0.70
C LEU A 100 -1.16 -12.78 1.21
N ASP A 101 -0.86 -12.15 2.35
CA ASP A 101 0.48 -12.19 2.92
C ASP A 101 0.83 -13.61 3.40
N THR A 102 -0.13 -14.30 4.02
CA THR A 102 0.00 -15.69 4.43
C THR A 102 0.25 -16.60 3.22
N MET A 103 -0.49 -16.41 2.12
CA MET A 103 -0.29 -17.17 0.88
C MET A 103 1.12 -16.97 0.31
N LYS A 104 1.62 -15.72 0.27
CA LYS A 104 2.98 -15.42 -0.19
C LYS A 104 4.04 -16.03 0.71
N GLN A 105 3.83 -16.02 2.03
CA GLN A 105 4.73 -16.66 2.98
C GLN A 105 4.81 -18.18 2.70
N PHE A 106 3.66 -18.85 2.54
CA PHE A 106 3.62 -20.27 2.16
C PHE A 106 4.35 -20.56 0.85
N GLU A 107 4.15 -19.72 -0.18
CA GLU A 107 4.83 -19.86 -1.47
C GLU A 107 6.36 -19.75 -1.32
N SER A 108 6.86 -18.81 -0.52
CA SER A 108 8.31 -18.66 -0.28
C SER A 108 8.93 -19.89 0.41
N TYR A 109 8.22 -20.51 1.35
CA TYR A 109 8.64 -21.77 1.96
C TYR A 109 8.62 -22.94 0.97
N LEU A 110 7.64 -23.00 0.06
CA LEU A 110 7.56 -24.03 -0.97
C LEU A 110 8.65 -23.88 -2.04
N LEU A 111 9.02 -22.65 -2.41
CA LEU A 111 10.13 -22.37 -3.33
C LEU A 111 11.47 -22.83 -2.75
N MET A 112 11.71 -22.63 -1.45
CA MET A 112 12.90 -23.16 -0.77
C MET A 112 12.94 -24.69 -0.77
N ARG A 113 11.78 -25.36 -0.76
CA ARG A 113 11.67 -26.81 -0.85
C ARG A 113 11.81 -27.34 -2.28
N HIS A 114 11.37 -26.59 -3.30
CA HIS A 114 11.54 -26.93 -4.71
C HIS A 114 12.92 -26.54 -5.28
N TYR A 115 13.85 -26.08 -4.43
CA TYR A 115 15.28 -26.07 -4.73
C TYR A 115 15.90 -27.50 -4.67
N GLU A 116 15.12 -28.54 -4.92
CA GLU A 116 15.64 -29.88 -5.20
C GLU A 116 16.19 -29.92 -6.64
N GLY A 117 17.52 -29.89 -6.77
CA GLY A 117 18.16 -30.69 -7.81
C GLY A 117 18.70 -30.00 -9.07
N PHE A 118 19.20 -28.76 -9.00
CA PHE A 118 20.01 -28.19 -10.11
C PHE A 118 21.51 -28.54 -10.07
N MET A 119 21.90 -29.59 -9.34
CA MET A 119 23.23 -30.20 -9.41
C MET A 119 23.11 -31.72 -9.43
N LYS A 120 22.96 -32.28 -10.63
CA LYS A 120 23.49 -33.60 -11.01
C LYS A 120 24.28 -33.43 -12.29
#